data_AF-A0A6I9TBC8-F1
#
_entry.id   AF-A0A6I9TBC8-F1
#
_cell.length_a   1.000
_cell.length_b   1.000
_cell.length_c   1.000
_cell.angle_alpha   90.00
_cell.angle_beta   90.00
_cell.angle_gamma   90.00
#
_symmetry.space_group_name_H-M   'P 1'
#
loop_
_entity.id
_entity.type
_entity.pdbx_description
1 polymer ?
#
loop_
_entity_poly.entity_id
_entity_poly.type
_entity_poly.pdbx_seq_one_letter_code
_entity_poly.pdbx_strand_id
1 'polypeptide(L)'
;MRSLFALLILLFILNAGDSVPDDGVFNATVLNGTSQGKEGSFADMIDHALAKEFNETDELSDVSDPGSFNNSVAEQQAVLETVARVKPKKNETKDEKSFQFHDVFNLDNENRPEDTPTLIDKKDNVFIMSNAKSKFPVLQLDLRFISDLVVVIVSATCGGIAFACAGQPVITGYLLAGSVIGPGGFSFVSEMVQVETVAQFGVIFLLFALGLEFSAVKIRVVRAVAVLGGLLQIFLFMCLCGIIASLCGGESSEGVFVGVFLSMSSTAVVLKFLMERNSINTLHGQVTVGTLILQDCAVGLLFALLPILGGSSGALQGIVSMAKLLIVLVTFLAILSMLCRTCIPWFLKLMISLSSQTNELYQLASVAFCLLVAWCSDKLGLSLELGSFAAGVMISTTDLAHHTLEQVEPIRNLFAALFLASIGMLIHVHFLWNHIDILLAAVLLVIVVKTIVVTLVVKGFGYNNKTSVLVGMSLAQIGEFAFVLLSRASNLKLIEGKLYMLLLGTTALSLVTTPLLFKLIPAVVRLGVLLRWFSPDSTHEIGFRGDSLRADTAKHISLMVQGSHDS
;
A
#
# COMPACT_ATOMS: atom_id res chain seq x y z
N MET A 1 -21.70 18.49 -18.83
CA MET A 1 -20.37 18.50 -19.49
C MET A 1 -19.60 19.80 -19.22
N ARG A 2 -20.08 20.99 -19.62
CA ARG A 2 -19.40 22.29 -19.34
C ARG A 2 -19.16 22.62 -17.86
N SER A 3 -20.10 22.28 -16.99
CA SER A 3 -19.97 22.53 -15.54
C SER A 3 -18.99 21.57 -14.83
N LEU A 4 -18.79 20.34 -15.34
CA LEU A 4 -17.78 19.38 -14.86
C LEU A 4 -16.37 19.89 -15.19
N PHE A 5 -16.17 20.34 -16.43
CA PHE A 5 -14.88 20.87 -16.88
C PHE A 5 -14.51 22.15 -16.12
N ALA A 6 -15.50 23.03 -15.89
CA ALA A 6 -15.31 24.22 -15.08
C ALA A 6 -14.98 23.91 -13.61
N LEU A 7 -15.61 22.92 -13.00
CA LEU A 7 -15.35 22.54 -11.60
C LEU A 7 -13.98 21.87 -11.42
N LEU A 8 -13.59 20.98 -12.36
CA LEU A 8 -12.26 20.34 -12.38
C LEU A 8 -11.16 21.37 -12.59
N ILE A 9 -11.36 22.32 -13.49
CA ILE A 9 -10.42 23.43 -13.71
C ILE A 9 -10.38 24.35 -12.48
N LEU A 10 -11.51 24.65 -11.85
CA LEU A 10 -11.55 25.50 -10.65
C LEU A 10 -10.81 24.84 -9.47
N LEU A 11 -11.01 23.53 -9.26
CA LEU A 11 -10.30 22.74 -8.23
C LEU A 11 -8.80 22.60 -8.53
N PHE A 12 -8.41 22.54 -9.80
CA PHE A 12 -7.02 22.49 -10.23
C PHE A 12 -6.31 23.85 -10.06
N ILE A 13 -7.03 24.95 -10.34
CA ILE A 13 -6.50 26.33 -10.22
C ILE A 13 -6.41 26.77 -8.75
N LEU A 14 -7.36 26.39 -7.90
CA LEU A 14 -7.39 26.80 -6.49
C LEU A 14 -6.29 26.15 -5.62
N ASN A 15 -5.53 25.17 -6.12
CA ASN A 15 -4.50 24.45 -5.34
C ASN A 15 -3.06 24.66 -5.85
N ALA A 16 -2.87 25.52 -6.85
CA ALA A 16 -1.55 25.80 -7.45
C ALA A 16 -0.81 27.00 -6.82
N GLY A 17 -1.40 27.64 -5.81
CA GLY A 17 -0.83 28.80 -5.12
C GLY A 17 -0.67 28.52 -3.64
N ASP A 18 0.31 27.70 -3.27
CA ASP A 18 1.01 27.79 -1.98
C ASP A 18 2.17 26.78 -1.98
N SER A 19 3.37 27.28 -2.26
CA SER A 19 4.63 26.60 -1.99
C SER A 19 5.58 27.58 -1.31
N VAL A 20 5.69 27.43 0.00
CA VAL A 20 6.72 28.05 0.86
C VAL A 20 8.04 27.28 0.63
N PRO A 21 9.20 27.94 0.45
CA PRO A 21 10.48 27.24 0.42
C PRO A 21 10.99 27.00 1.85
N ASP A 22 11.46 25.78 2.11
CA ASP A 22 12.08 25.36 3.36
C ASP A 22 13.57 25.09 3.08
N ASP A 23 14.45 25.81 3.78
CA ASP A 23 15.90 25.73 3.64
C ASP A 23 16.46 24.51 4.38
N GLY A 24 17.23 23.68 3.68
CA GLY A 24 17.82 22.44 4.20
C GLY A 24 19.26 22.22 3.75
N VAL A 25 20.18 22.56 4.64
CA VAL A 25 21.65 22.44 4.58
C VAL A 25 22.12 21.02 4.22
N PHE A 26 23.09 20.90 3.30
CA PHE A 26 23.94 19.70 3.15
C PHE A 26 25.43 20.06 3.14
N ASN A 27 26.13 19.54 4.16
CA ASN A 27 27.59 19.56 4.29
C ASN A 27 28.24 18.62 3.27
N ALA A 28 29.23 19.10 2.53
CA ALA A 28 30.17 18.26 1.77
C ALA A 28 31.59 18.46 2.29
N THR A 29 32.16 17.38 2.81
CA THR A 29 33.55 17.25 3.24
C THR A 29 34.51 17.37 2.06
N VAL A 30 35.45 18.32 2.13
CA VAL A 30 36.53 18.48 1.14
C VAL A 30 37.79 17.74 1.62
N LEU A 31 38.26 16.79 0.81
CA LEU A 31 39.58 16.19 0.92
C LEU A 31 40.62 17.15 0.30
N ASN A 32 41.63 17.48 1.09
CA ASN A 32 42.73 18.36 0.73
C ASN A 32 43.65 17.71 -0.32
N GLY A 33 43.82 18.37 -1.46
CA GLY A 33 44.82 18.04 -2.48
C GLY A 33 45.52 19.31 -2.96
N THR A 34 46.76 19.50 -2.52
CA THR A 34 47.68 20.55 -2.95
C THR A 34 48.21 20.27 -4.36
N SER A 35 48.16 21.25 -5.25
CA SER A 35 49.07 21.28 -6.40
C SER A 35 49.36 22.70 -6.89
N GLN A 36 50.66 22.93 -7.07
CA GLN A 36 51.36 24.16 -7.43
C GLN A 36 50.88 24.79 -8.74
N GLY A 37 50.91 26.13 -8.77
CA GLY A 37 50.62 26.94 -9.95
C GLY A 37 51.60 26.69 -11.09
N LYS A 38 51.06 26.69 -12.31
CA LYS A 38 51.81 26.82 -13.56
C LYS A 38 51.46 28.17 -14.17
N GLU A 39 52.39 29.11 -14.07
CA GLU A 39 52.37 30.35 -14.86
C GLU A 39 52.32 29.99 -16.35
N GLY A 40 51.34 30.55 -17.06
CA GLY A 40 51.10 30.30 -18.48
C GLY A 40 49.79 29.57 -18.82
N SER A 41 48.93 29.30 -17.83
CA SER A 41 47.59 28.76 -18.09
C SER A 41 46.68 29.82 -18.72
N PHE A 42 45.77 29.38 -19.60
CA PHE A 42 44.74 30.19 -20.25
C PHE A 42 43.90 31.01 -19.25
N ALA A 43 43.81 30.54 -18.00
CA ALA A 43 43.19 31.23 -16.88
C ALA A 43 43.84 32.59 -16.54
N ASP A 44 45.18 32.71 -16.57
CA ASP A 44 45.87 33.98 -16.29
C ASP A 44 45.63 35.03 -17.38
N MET A 45 45.48 34.60 -18.63
CA MET A 45 45.14 35.48 -19.75
C MET A 45 43.71 36.00 -19.66
N ILE A 46 42.78 35.19 -19.15
CA ILE A 46 41.38 35.58 -18.91
C ILE A 46 41.27 36.53 -17.71
N ASP A 47 41.96 36.24 -16.60
CA ASP A 47 41.98 37.12 -15.42
C ASP A 47 42.54 38.51 -15.78
N HIS A 48 43.55 38.59 -16.65
CA HIS A 48 44.11 39.86 -17.13
C HIS A 48 43.20 40.61 -18.12
N ALA A 49 42.35 39.90 -18.86
CA ALA A 49 41.35 40.52 -19.75
C ALA A 49 40.16 41.07 -18.94
N LEU A 50 39.70 40.33 -17.94
CA LEU A 50 38.58 40.74 -17.06
C LEU A 50 38.95 41.90 -16.14
N ALA A 51 40.17 41.91 -15.58
CA ALA A 51 40.65 43.02 -14.76
C ALA A 51 40.70 44.36 -15.53
N LYS A 52 40.72 44.31 -16.87
CA LYS A 52 40.69 45.48 -17.74
C LYS A 52 39.27 45.95 -18.07
N GLU A 53 38.28 45.06 -18.01
CA GLU A 53 36.89 45.32 -18.40
C GLU A 53 36.03 45.78 -17.21
N PHE A 54 36.42 45.43 -15.97
CA PHE A 54 35.71 45.80 -14.73
C PHE A 54 36.29 47.01 -13.97
N ASN A 55 37.27 47.74 -14.54
CA ASN A 55 37.95 48.84 -13.86
C ASN A 55 37.53 50.25 -14.34
N GLU A 56 36.62 50.35 -15.32
CA GLU A 56 36.00 51.63 -15.70
C GLU A 56 34.67 51.79 -14.95
N THR A 57 34.74 52.62 -13.90
CA THR A 57 33.70 53.29 -13.10
C THR A 57 32.23 53.12 -13.53
N ASP A 58 31.38 52.74 -12.58
CA ASP A 58 30.19 53.54 -12.28
C ASP A 58 29.85 53.50 -10.79
N GLU A 59 29.82 54.70 -10.21
CA GLU A 59 29.48 55.09 -8.86
C GLU A 59 27.94 55.20 -8.69
N LEU A 60 27.45 54.87 -7.47
CA LEU A 60 26.14 55.19 -6.86
C LEU A 60 24.84 54.50 -7.36
N SER A 61 24.27 53.64 -6.51
CA SER A 61 23.04 53.96 -5.75
C SER A 61 22.67 52.85 -4.76
N ASP A 62 22.56 53.23 -3.47
CA ASP A 62 22.12 52.39 -2.36
C ASP A 62 20.64 52.01 -2.49
N VAL A 63 20.35 50.76 -2.84
CA VAL A 63 19.09 50.07 -2.47
C VAL A 63 19.44 48.64 -2.06
N SER A 64 19.34 48.36 -0.76
CA SER A 64 19.61 47.05 -0.16
C SER A 64 18.43 46.10 -0.38
N ASP A 65 18.47 45.32 -1.47
CA ASP A 65 17.58 44.18 -1.67
C ASP A 65 18.16 42.95 -0.94
N PRO A 66 17.43 42.33 0.00
CA PRO A 66 17.93 41.20 0.80
C PRO A 66 18.10 39.89 0.01
N GLY A 67 17.76 39.89 -1.29
CA GLY A 67 18.04 38.79 -2.23
C GLY A 67 18.99 39.17 -3.36
N SER A 68 19.64 40.33 -3.29
CA SER A 68 20.59 40.78 -4.30
C SER A 68 21.87 39.95 -4.28
N PHE A 69 22.31 39.51 -5.45
CA PHE A 69 23.48 38.67 -5.71
C PHE A 69 24.77 39.17 -5.02
N ASN A 70 24.88 40.48 -4.76
CA ASN A 70 26.02 41.08 -4.06
C ASN A 70 26.10 40.73 -2.57
N ASN A 71 24.98 40.47 -1.88
CA ASN A 71 25.00 40.18 -0.45
C ASN A 71 25.54 38.77 -0.15
N SER A 72 25.22 37.78 -0.99
CA SER A 72 25.71 36.39 -0.79
C SER A 72 27.22 36.23 -0.98
N VAL A 73 27.84 37.10 -1.79
CA VAL A 73 29.30 37.12 -2.01
C VAL A 73 30.01 37.85 -0.87
N ALA A 74 29.40 38.90 -0.32
CA ALA A 74 29.95 39.67 0.80
C ALA A 74 30.00 38.87 2.12
N GLU A 75 29.04 37.96 2.34
CA GLU A 75 28.97 37.12 3.56
C GLU A 75 29.78 35.81 3.48
N GLN A 76 30.68 35.66 2.50
CA GLN A 76 31.49 34.44 2.26
C GLN A 76 30.69 33.13 2.05
N GLN A 77 29.38 33.21 1.78
CA GLN A 77 28.55 32.03 1.50
C GLN A 77 28.67 31.52 0.05
N ALA A 78 29.34 32.27 -0.83
CA ALA A 78 29.60 31.87 -2.20
C ALA A 78 31.01 32.28 -2.65
N VAL A 79 31.69 31.39 -3.37
CA VAL A 79 32.96 31.67 -4.08
C VAL A 79 32.63 31.95 -5.53
N LEU A 80 33.03 33.11 -6.04
CA LEU A 80 32.91 33.43 -7.46
C LEU A 80 34.01 32.70 -8.23
N GLU A 81 33.65 31.72 -9.05
CA GLU A 81 34.55 31.06 -10.00
C GLU A 81 34.19 31.45 -11.43
N THR A 82 35.17 32.02 -12.15
CA THR A 82 35.02 32.38 -13.55
C THR A 82 35.30 31.15 -14.42
N VAL A 83 34.29 30.70 -15.16
CA VAL A 83 34.41 29.53 -16.05
C VAL A 83 34.40 29.93 -17.52
N ALA A 84 35.32 29.36 -18.31
CA ALA A 84 35.32 29.55 -19.75
C ALA A 84 34.36 28.55 -20.42
N ARG A 85 33.39 29.05 -21.20
CA ARG A 85 32.51 28.20 -22.01
C ARG A 85 33.12 27.97 -23.39
N VAL A 86 33.57 26.76 -23.68
CA VAL A 86 34.09 26.37 -24.99
C VAL A 86 32.96 25.76 -25.83
N LYS A 87 32.80 26.23 -27.08
CA LYS A 87 31.89 25.62 -28.06
C LYS A 87 32.72 25.01 -29.19
N PRO A 88 32.60 23.70 -29.50
CA PRO A 88 33.31 23.13 -30.64
C PRO A 88 32.77 23.69 -31.96
N LYS A 89 33.66 23.88 -32.94
CA LYS A 89 33.33 24.36 -34.28
C LYS A 89 33.36 23.15 -35.23
N LYS A 90 32.21 22.89 -35.87
CA LYS A 90 31.98 21.77 -36.78
C LYS A 90 33.01 21.73 -37.92
N ASN A 91 33.80 20.65 -38.01
CA ASN A 91 34.47 20.23 -39.24
C ASN A 91 34.13 18.75 -39.49
N GLU A 92 33.56 18.47 -40.65
CA GLU A 92 33.02 17.16 -41.04
C GLU A 92 34.15 16.19 -41.42
N THR A 93 34.16 15.01 -40.83
CA THR A 93 34.64 13.76 -41.47
C THR A 93 34.03 12.57 -40.73
N LYS A 94 33.07 11.90 -41.37
CA LYS A 94 32.44 10.66 -40.88
C LYS A 94 33.36 9.49 -41.21
N ASP A 95 33.81 8.76 -40.20
CA ASP A 95 34.27 7.39 -40.35
C ASP A 95 33.30 6.45 -39.62
N GLU A 96 32.64 5.57 -40.38
CA GLU A 96 31.74 4.55 -39.86
C GLU A 96 32.53 3.36 -39.30
N LYS A 97 32.24 2.94 -38.06
CA LYS A 97 32.67 1.66 -37.50
C LYS A 97 31.47 0.74 -37.24
N SER A 98 31.71 -0.55 -37.47
CA SER A 98 30.73 -1.65 -37.48
C SER A 98 30.26 -2.07 -36.08
N PHE A 99 28.94 -2.27 -35.96
CA PHE A 99 28.23 -2.75 -34.76
C PHE A 99 28.72 -4.12 -34.24
N GLN A 100 28.94 -4.23 -32.93
CA GLN A 100 29.06 -5.50 -32.20
C GLN A 100 28.06 -5.58 -31.03
N PHE A 101 27.53 -6.79 -30.79
CA PHE A 101 26.48 -7.06 -29.79
C PHE A 101 26.88 -6.79 -28.33
N HIS A 102 28.17 -6.60 -28.05
CA HIS A 102 28.68 -6.37 -26.70
C HIS A 102 28.48 -4.93 -26.20
N ASP A 103 28.10 -4.00 -27.10
CA ASP A 103 27.87 -2.57 -26.79
C ASP A 103 26.44 -2.28 -26.28
N VAL A 104 25.54 -3.27 -26.29
CA VAL A 104 24.15 -3.11 -25.85
C VAL A 104 24.04 -2.98 -24.31
N PHE A 105 25.02 -3.47 -23.56
CA PHE A 105 24.97 -3.56 -22.10
C PHE A 105 25.95 -2.64 -21.35
N ASN A 106 26.80 -1.87 -22.05
CA ASN A 106 27.71 -0.89 -21.46
C ASN A 106 27.47 0.50 -22.09
N LEU A 107 26.55 1.27 -21.51
CA LEU A 107 26.07 2.54 -22.05
C LEU A 107 26.70 3.77 -21.38
N ASP A 108 27.94 3.69 -20.91
CA ASP A 108 28.56 4.77 -20.12
C ASP A 108 29.59 5.64 -20.85
N ASN A 109 29.73 5.58 -22.20
CA ASN A 109 30.68 6.52 -22.83
C ASN A 109 30.53 6.96 -24.29
N GLU A 110 29.68 6.37 -25.14
CA GLU A 110 29.75 6.67 -26.60
C GLU A 110 28.63 7.53 -27.20
N ASN A 111 27.58 7.86 -26.45
CA ASN A 111 26.53 8.79 -26.93
C ASN A 111 26.72 10.20 -26.38
N ARG A 112 27.92 10.77 -26.51
CA ARG A 112 28.12 12.20 -26.29
C ARG A 112 27.63 12.95 -27.53
N PRO A 113 26.67 13.90 -27.40
CA PRO A 113 26.49 14.88 -28.46
C PRO A 113 27.80 15.65 -28.59
N GLU A 114 28.44 15.63 -29.76
CA GLU A 114 29.70 16.37 -30.03
C GLU A 114 29.58 17.90 -29.81
N ASP A 115 28.39 18.40 -29.47
CA ASP A 115 28.05 19.80 -29.25
C ASP A 115 27.73 20.16 -27.77
N THR A 116 28.16 19.38 -26.77
CA THR A 116 27.96 19.79 -25.36
C THR A 116 28.97 20.88 -24.96
N PRO A 117 28.53 22.10 -24.59
CA PRO A 117 29.45 23.13 -24.12
C PRO A 117 30.09 22.67 -22.81
N THR A 118 31.41 22.58 -22.81
CA THR A 118 32.22 22.28 -21.62
C THR A 118 32.58 23.57 -20.91
N LEU A 119 32.39 23.60 -19.60
CA LEU A 119 32.91 24.63 -18.71
C LEU A 119 34.26 24.18 -18.18
N ILE A 120 35.26 25.06 -18.23
CA ILE A 120 36.57 24.81 -17.66
C ILE A 120 36.76 25.81 -16.51
N ASP A 121 37.01 25.28 -15.32
CA ASP A 121 37.32 26.05 -14.11
C ASP A 121 38.81 26.40 -14.04
N LYS A 122 39.18 27.36 -13.19
CA LYS A 122 40.54 27.87 -12.92
C LYS A 122 41.54 26.76 -12.54
N LYS A 123 41.08 25.62 -12.03
CA LYS A 123 41.90 24.43 -11.73
C LYS A 123 42.00 23.42 -12.89
N ASP A 124 41.61 23.80 -14.11
CA ASP A 124 41.52 22.94 -15.31
C ASP A 124 40.54 21.77 -15.18
N ASN A 125 39.56 21.88 -14.28
CA ASN A 125 38.48 20.91 -14.17
C ASN A 125 37.46 21.12 -15.30
N VAL A 126 37.14 20.06 -16.03
CA VAL A 126 36.20 20.09 -17.15
C VAL A 126 34.82 19.62 -16.67
N PHE A 127 33.84 20.52 -16.71
CA PHE A 127 32.45 20.25 -16.37
C PHE A 127 31.59 20.25 -17.63
N ILE A 128 30.75 19.23 -17.79
CA ILE A 128 29.78 19.13 -18.88
C ILE A 128 28.42 19.54 -18.31
N MET A 129 27.73 20.49 -18.96
CA MET A 129 26.35 20.81 -18.57
C MET A 129 25.44 19.61 -18.84
N SER A 130 24.94 18.97 -17.77
CA SER A 130 24.04 17.80 -17.83
C SER A 130 22.66 18.12 -18.41
N ASN A 131 22.27 19.40 -18.44
CA ASN A 131 21.02 19.85 -19.02
C ASN A 131 21.29 20.72 -20.26
N ALA A 132 21.51 20.07 -21.40
CA ALA A 132 21.44 20.75 -22.68
C ALA A 132 20.00 21.25 -22.84
N LYS A 133 19.78 22.58 -22.77
CA LYS A 133 18.52 23.21 -23.19
C LYS A 133 18.29 22.86 -24.66
N SER A 134 17.69 21.71 -24.92
CA SER A 134 17.26 21.31 -26.25
C SER A 134 16.10 22.22 -26.65
N LYS A 135 16.10 22.68 -27.91
CA LYS A 135 15.06 23.55 -28.46
C LYS A 135 13.67 22.89 -28.48
N PHE A 136 13.62 21.58 -28.24
CA PHE A 136 12.43 20.75 -28.14
C PHE A 136 12.41 19.99 -26.81
N PRO A 137 11.23 19.71 -26.23
CA PRO A 137 11.13 18.86 -25.04
C PRO A 137 11.59 17.43 -25.40
N VAL A 138 12.81 17.07 -25.01
CA VAL A 138 13.30 15.69 -25.14
C VAL A 138 12.79 14.91 -23.92
N LEU A 139 12.12 13.78 -24.15
CA LEU A 139 11.70 12.88 -23.08
C LEU A 139 12.95 12.29 -22.41
N GLN A 140 13.29 12.76 -21.21
CA GLN A 140 14.29 12.11 -20.37
C GLN A 140 13.69 10.83 -19.81
N LEU A 141 14.20 9.68 -20.25
CA LEU A 141 13.74 8.36 -19.82
C LEU A 141 14.67 7.83 -18.73
N ASP A 142 14.12 7.50 -17.57
CA ASP A 142 14.86 6.75 -16.56
C ASP A 142 14.77 5.25 -16.87
N LEU A 143 15.75 4.76 -17.64
CA LEU A 143 15.84 3.35 -18.02
C LEU A 143 16.07 2.43 -16.82
N ARG A 144 16.67 2.91 -15.73
CA ARG A 144 16.90 2.13 -14.51
C ARG A 144 15.59 1.86 -13.81
N PHE A 145 14.78 2.90 -13.63
CA PHE A 145 13.44 2.76 -13.04
C PHE A 145 12.56 1.76 -13.81
N ILE A 146 12.58 1.83 -15.15
CA ILE A 146 11.82 0.90 -16.00
C ILE A 146 12.32 -0.53 -15.83
N SER A 147 13.64 -0.73 -15.84
CA SER A 147 14.25 -2.04 -15.62
C SER A 147 13.84 -2.62 -14.27
N ASP A 148 13.89 -1.82 -13.20
CA ASP A 148 13.52 -2.23 -11.86
C ASP A 148 12.04 -2.65 -11.79
N LEU A 149 11.13 -1.87 -12.40
CA LEU A 149 9.71 -2.22 -12.47
C LEU A 149 9.48 -3.54 -13.23
N VAL A 150 10.18 -3.75 -14.35
CA VAL A 150 10.10 -5.00 -15.12
C VAL A 150 10.57 -6.19 -14.29
N VAL A 151 11.71 -6.07 -13.61
CA VAL A 151 12.25 -7.14 -12.75
C VAL A 151 11.27 -7.48 -11.62
N VAL A 152 10.67 -6.47 -10.98
CA VAL A 152 9.68 -6.66 -9.91
C VAL A 152 8.41 -7.36 -10.43
N ILE A 153 7.87 -6.97 -11.59
CA ILE A 153 6.66 -7.59 -12.14
C ILE A 153 6.90 -9.04 -12.59
N VAL A 154 7.99 -9.27 -13.33
CA VAL A 154 8.33 -10.61 -13.85
C VAL A 154 8.55 -11.57 -12.69
N SER A 155 9.28 -11.13 -11.67
CA SER A 155 9.54 -11.96 -10.51
C SER A 155 8.33 -12.22 -9.64
N ALA A 156 7.49 -11.20 -9.39
CA ALA A 156 6.21 -11.39 -8.72
C ALA A 156 5.36 -12.41 -9.49
N THR A 157 5.33 -12.34 -10.82
CA THR A 157 4.64 -13.32 -11.66
C THR A 157 5.22 -14.73 -11.47
N CYS A 158 6.54 -14.90 -11.54
CA CYS A 158 7.20 -16.19 -11.30
C CYS A 158 6.92 -16.75 -9.90
N GLY A 159 7.05 -15.93 -8.86
CA GLY A 159 6.78 -16.31 -7.47
C GLY A 159 5.32 -16.66 -7.24
N GLY A 160 4.41 -15.88 -7.81
CA GLY A 160 2.97 -16.14 -7.79
C GLY A 160 2.59 -17.46 -8.44
N ILE A 161 3.15 -17.76 -9.63
CA ILE A 161 2.94 -19.04 -10.32
C ILE A 161 3.48 -20.20 -9.49
N ALA A 162 4.69 -20.08 -8.95
CA ALA A 162 5.29 -21.12 -8.11
C ALA A 162 4.41 -21.44 -6.89
N PHE A 163 3.89 -20.42 -6.21
CA PHE A 163 3.00 -20.57 -5.06
C PHE A 163 1.62 -21.10 -5.44
N ALA A 164 1.07 -20.67 -6.57
CA ALA A 164 -0.17 -21.22 -7.11
C ALA A 164 -0.03 -22.72 -7.41
N CYS A 165 1.07 -23.14 -8.03
CA CYS A 165 1.38 -24.56 -8.28
C CYS A 165 1.56 -25.36 -6.99
N ALA A 166 2.11 -24.75 -5.93
CA ALA A 166 2.24 -25.35 -4.61
C ALA A 166 0.92 -25.39 -3.80
N GLY A 167 -0.19 -24.85 -4.34
CA GLY A 167 -1.47 -24.76 -3.65
C GLY A 167 -1.50 -23.71 -2.53
N GLN A 168 -0.54 -22.78 -2.53
CA GLN A 168 -0.40 -21.70 -1.56
C GLN A 168 -1.02 -20.38 -2.07
N PRO A 169 -1.30 -19.40 -1.19
CA PRO A 169 -1.78 -18.09 -1.60
C PRO A 169 -0.78 -17.36 -2.50
N VAL A 170 -1.24 -16.83 -3.63
CA VAL A 170 -0.39 -16.14 -4.63
C VAL A 170 0.29 -14.89 -4.05
N ILE A 171 -0.40 -14.21 -3.12
CA ILE A 171 0.08 -13.03 -2.38
C ILE A 171 1.41 -13.31 -1.69
N THR A 172 1.57 -14.50 -1.09
CA THR A 172 2.81 -14.93 -0.46
C THR A 172 3.95 -15.11 -1.47
N GLY A 173 3.63 -15.56 -2.69
CA GLY A 173 4.58 -15.66 -3.79
C GLY A 173 5.10 -14.30 -4.24
N TYR A 174 4.24 -13.28 -4.33
CA TYR A 174 4.65 -11.91 -4.67
C TYR A 174 5.63 -11.34 -3.64
N LEU A 175 5.33 -11.53 -2.36
CA LEU A 175 6.15 -11.05 -1.26
C LEU A 175 7.52 -11.74 -1.20
N LEU A 176 7.56 -13.06 -1.36
CA LEU A 176 8.83 -13.79 -1.37
C LEU A 176 9.67 -13.49 -2.62
N ALA A 177 9.04 -13.32 -3.78
CA ALA A 177 9.74 -12.88 -4.99
C ALA A 177 10.42 -11.52 -4.77
N GLY A 178 9.70 -10.56 -4.16
CA GLY A 178 10.24 -9.27 -3.76
C GLY A 178 11.44 -9.40 -2.82
N SER A 179 11.33 -10.26 -1.78
CA SER A 179 12.42 -10.47 -0.82
C SER A 179 13.68 -11.07 -1.44
N VAL A 180 13.51 -11.95 -2.44
CA VAL A 180 14.62 -12.56 -3.17
C VAL A 180 15.36 -11.56 -4.06
N ILE A 181 14.66 -10.55 -4.59
CA ILE A 181 15.22 -9.60 -5.57
C ILE A 181 15.64 -8.28 -4.95
N GLY A 182 15.04 -7.93 -3.82
CA GLY A 182 15.43 -6.79 -3.02
C GLY A 182 16.86 -6.90 -2.48
N PRO A 183 17.33 -5.85 -1.78
CA PRO A 183 18.69 -5.75 -1.26
C PRO A 183 19.05 -6.86 -0.25
N GLY A 184 18.05 -7.50 0.35
CA GLY A 184 18.24 -8.65 1.24
C GLY A 184 18.50 -9.99 0.55
N GLY A 185 18.42 -10.04 -0.78
CA GLY A 185 18.61 -11.25 -1.60
C GLY A 185 19.67 -11.03 -2.68
N PHE A 186 19.25 -10.92 -3.95
CA PHE A 186 20.13 -10.72 -5.10
C PHE A 186 20.44 -9.25 -5.42
N SER A 187 19.77 -8.29 -4.79
CA SER A 187 20.00 -6.84 -4.98
C SER A 187 19.91 -6.39 -6.45
N PHE A 188 18.90 -6.87 -7.18
CA PHE A 188 18.70 -6.50 -8.59
C PHE A 188 18.05 -5.12 -8.76
N VAL A 189 17.31 -4.64 -7.76
CA VAL A 189 16.61 -3.35 -7.78
C VAL A 189 17.48 -2.27 -7.16
N SER A 190 17.70 -1.18 -7.89
CA SER A 190 18.54 -0.06 -7.45
C SER A 190 17.71 1.10 -6.90
N GLU A 191 16.58 1.42 -7.54
CA GLU A 191 15.73 2.58 -7.24
C GLU A 191 14.53 2.21 -6.36
N MET A 192 14.81 1.77 -5.13
CA MET A 192 13.80 1.29 -4.16
C MET A 192 12.67 2.30 -3.91
N VAL A 193 13.02 3.57 -3.69
CA VAL A 193 12.06 4.63 -3.34
C VAL A 193 11.07 4.89 -4.48
N GLN A 194 11.55 4.87 -5.72
CA GLN A 194 10.73 5.11 -6.90
C GLN A 194 9.76 3.94 -7.11
N VAL A 195 10.24 2.71 -6.98
CA VAL A 195 9.41 1.50 -7.04
C VAL A 195 8.35 1.53 -5.94
N GLU A 196 8.72 1.85 -4.71
CA GLU A 196 7.78 1.98 -3.58
C GLU A 196 6.71 3.05 -3.83
N THR A 197 7.10 4.18 -4.41
CA THR A 197 6.17 5.28 -4.74
C THR A 197 5.11 4.83 -5.75
N VAL A 198 5.51 4.09 -6.80
CA VAL A 198 4.54 3.54 -7.77
C VAL A 198 3.72 2.40 -7.16
N ALA A 199 4.35 1.59 -6.30
CA ALA A 199 3.70 0.51 -5.58
C ALA A 199 2.62 1.02 -4.60
N GLN A 200 2.70 2.25 -4.12
CA GLN A 200 1.70 2.89 -3.26
C GLN A 200 0.31 2.99 -3.93
N PHE A 201 0.24 3.09 -5.25
CA PHE A 201 -1.04 2.99 -5.97
C PHE A 201 -1.73 1.64 -5.77
N GLY A 202 -0.96 0.57 -5.49
CA GLY A 202 -1.50 -0.73 -5.12
C GLY A 202 -2.35 -0.70 -3.87
N VAL A 203 -1.91 0.03 -2.85
CA VAL A 203 -2.70 0.22 -1.63
C VAL A 203 -4.00 0.95 -1.92
N ILE A 204 -3.91 2.03 -2.69
CA ILE A 204 -5.06 2.87 -3.05
C ILE A 204 -6.12 2.03 -3.77
N PHE A 205 -5.73 1.29 -4.81
CA PHE A 205 -6.69 0.49 -5.57
C PHE A 205 -7.19 -0.74 -4.80
N LEU A 206 -6.35 -1.31 -3.93
CA LEU A 206 -6.75 -2.41 -3.06
C LEU A 206 -7.82 -1.97 -2.05
N LEU A 207 -7.63 -0.82 -1.40
CA LEU A 207 -8.59 -0.27 -0.44
C LEU A 207 -9.86 0.26 -1.12
N PHE A 208 -9.73 0.81 -2.33
CA PHE A 208 -10.88 1.19 -3.13
C PHE A 208 -11.76 0.00 -3.50
N ALA A 209 -11.17 -1.09 -3.98
CA ALA A 209 -11.89 -2.33 -4.26
C ALA A 209 -12.52 -2.93 -3.00
N LEU A 210 -11.83 -2.89 -1.87
CA LEU A 210 -12.39 -3.31 -0.58
C LEU A 210 -13.61 -2.45 -0.20
N GLY A 211 -13.53 -1.14 -0.40
CA GLY A 211 -14.67 -0.23 -0.23
C GLY A 211 -15.84 -0.56 -1.17
N LEU A 212 -15.58 -0.96 -2.42
CA LEU A 212 -16.63 -1.38 -3.38
C LEU A 212 -17.30 -2.70 -2.98
N GLU A 213 -16.55 -3.64 -2.42
CA GLU A 213 -17.06 -4.93 -1.95
C GLU A 213 -17.92 -4.80 -0.67
N PHE A 214 -17.79 -3.69 0.04
CA PHE A 214 -18.57 -3.40 1.24
C PHE A 214 -20.07 -3.31 0.91
N SER A 215 -20.82 -4.32 1.35
CA SER A 215 -22.28 -4.34 1.22
C SER A 215 -22.93 -4.50 2.59
N ALA A 216 -23.65 -3.45 3.02
CA ALA A 216 -24.44 -3.45 4.25
C ALA A 216 -25.53 -4.55 4.29
N VAL A 217 -25.87 -5.14 3.14
CA VAL A 217 -26.84 -6.23 3.01
C VAL A 217 -26.24 -7.55 3.48
N LYS A 218 -24.97 -7.84 3.17
CA LYS A 218 -24.28 -9.10 3.52
C LYS A 218 -24.10 -9.29 5.03
N ILE A 219 -23.99 -8.20 5.80
CA ILE A 219 -23.80 -8.22 7.26
C ILE A 219 -25.12 -8.47 8.03
N ARG A 220 -26.29 -8.36 7.38
CA ARG A 220 -27.59 -8.31 8.07
C ARG A 220 -27.97 -9.62 8.78
N VAL A 221 -27.48 -10.77 8.33
CA VAL A 221 -27.90 -12.09 8.82
C VAL A 221 -27.22 -12.49 10.16
N VAL A 222 -26.03 -11.95 10.47
CA VAL A 222 -25.25 -12.25 11.70
C VAL A 222 -24.75 -10.98 12.41
N ARG A 223 -25.53 -9.89 12.28
CA ARG A 223 -25.11 -8.53 12.64
C ARG A 223 -24.54 -8.38 14.05
N ALA A 224 -25.18 -8.97 15.06
CA ALA A 224 -24.77 -8.74 16.45
C ALA A 224 -23.37 -9.26 16.74
N VAL A 225 -23.07 -10.50 16.33
CA VAL A 225 -21.81 -11.17 16.69
C VAL A 225 -20.70 -10.81 15.74
N ALA A 226 -21.00 -10.73 14.45
CA ALA A 226 -20.03 -10.32 13.44
C ALA A 226 -19.53 -8.89 13.70
N VAL A 227 -20.43 -7.95 14.00
CA VAL A 227 -20.07 -6.54 14.21
C VAL A 227 -19.57 -6.31 15.64
N LEU A 228 -20.38 -6.61 16.65
CA LEU A 228 -20.02 -6.28 18.03
C LEU A 228 -18.89 -7.19 18.52
N GLY A 229 -18.93 -8.48 18.20
CA GLY A 229 -17.84 -9.41 18.50
C GLY A 229 -16.57 -9.06 17.72
N GLY A 230 -16.70 -8.68 16.44
CA GLY A 230 -15.57 -8.27 15.63
C GLY A 230 -14.89 -6.96 16.09
N LEU A 231 -15.65 -5.99 16.61
CA LEU A 231 -15.08 -4.79 17.25
C LEU A 231 -14.48 -5.13 18.62
N LEU A 232 -15.17 -5.98 19.39
CA LEU A 232 -14.72 -6.39 20.72
C LEU A 232 -13.38 -7.14 20.65
N GLN A 233 -13.16 -8.03 19.67
CA GLN A 233 -11.86 -8.69 19.51
C GLN A 233 -10.73 -7.68 19.22
N ILE A 234 -10.96 -6.67 18.35
CA ILE A 234 -9.94 -5.67 17.99
C ILE A 234 -9.58 -4.88 19.25
N PHE A 235 -10.60 -4.46 20.00
CA PHE A 235 -10.44 -3.77 21.27
C PHE A 235 -9.70 -4.63 22.32
N LEU A 236 -10.06 -5.90 22.48
CA LEU A 236 -9.39 -6.80 23.42
C LEU A 236 -7.92 -7.01 23.07
N PHE A 237 -7.60 -7.15 21.78
CA PHE A 237 -6.23 -7.26 21.31
C PHE A 237 -5.43 -5.98 21.56
N MET A 238 -6.03 -4.83 21.29
CA MET A 238 -5.47 -3.51 21.56
C MET A 238 -5.12 -3.35 23.06
N CYS A 239 -6.06 -3.71 23.95
CA CYS A 239 -5.82 -3.67 25.40
C CYS A 239 -4.75 -4.68 25.82
N LEU A 240 -4.81 -5.92 25.33
CA LEU A 240 -3.87 -6.97 25.68
C LEU A 240 -2.44 -6.58 25.32
N CYS A 241 -2.21 -6.15 24.08
CA CYS A 241 -0.88 -5.77 23.61
C CYS A 241 -0.41 -4.44 24.21
N GLY A 242 -1.30 -3.47 24.41
CA GLY A 242 -0.97 -2.21 25.10
C GLY A 242 -0.55 -2.42 26.56
N ILE A 243 -1.23 -3.30 27.29
CA ILE A 243 -0.85 -3.67 28.66
C ILE A 243 0.50 -4.40 28.66
N ILE A 244 0.69 -5.38 27.77
CA ILE A 244 1.96 -6.11 27.66
C ILE A 244 3.12 -5.16 27.35
N ALA A 245 2.95 -4.24 26.40
CA ALA A 245 3.97 -3.24 26.07
C ALA A 245 4.31 -2.36 27.28
N SER A 246 3.29 -1.86 27.99
CA SER A 246 3.50 -1.06 29.20
C SER A 246 4.21 -1.83 30.32
N LEU A 247 3.93 -3.13 30.49
CA LEU A 247 4.59 -3.98 31.50
C LEU A 247 6.04 -4.30 31.12
N CYS A 248 6.33 -4.40 29.82
CA CYS A 248 7.68 -4.60 29.30
C CYS A 248 8.51 -3.31 29.19
N GLY A 249 7.94 -2.16 29.60
CA GLY A 249 8.62 -0.86 29.55
C GLY A 249 8.64 -0.20 28.16
N GLY A 250 7.88 -0.72 27.20
CA GLY A 250 7.69 -0.12 25.88
C GLY A 250 6.61 0.96 25.85
N GLU A 251 6.49 1.66 24.73
CA GLU A 251 5.44 2.67 24.56
C GLU A 251 4.06 2.00 24.41
N SER A 252 3.06 2.52 25.14
CA SER A 252 1.69 1.99 25.07
C SER A 252 1.07 2.18 23.68
N SER A 253 1.42 3.27 22.98
CA SER A 253 1.03 3.54 21.58
C SER A 253 1.47 2.43 20.63
N GLU A 254 2.73 1.99 20.74
CA GLU A 254 3.29 0.89 19.96
C GLU A 254 2.57 -0.43 20.27
N GLY A 255 2.32 -0.73 21.56
CA GLY A 255 1.55 -1.91 21.97
C GLY A 255 0.12 -1.92 21.47
N VAL A 256 -0.57 -0.78 21.51
CA VAL A 256 -1.93 -0.60 20.97
C VAL A 256 -1.94 -0.86 19.47
N PHE A 257 -0.95 -0.33 18.72
CA PHE A 257 -0.79 -0.61 17.30
C PHE A 257 -0.59 -2.11 17.04
N VAL A 258 0.33 -2.75 17.76
CA VAL A 258 0.61 -4.19 17.64
C VAL A 258 -0.67 -5.00 17.86
N GLY A 259 -1.49 -4.63 18.85
CA GLY A 259 -2.78 -5.26 19.10
C GLY A 259 -3.73 -5.15 17.91
N VAL A 260 -3.89 -3.94 17.37
CA VAL A 260 -4.70 -3.71 16.16
C VAL A 260 -4.18 -4.55 14.99
N PHE A 261 -2.87 -4.51 14.75
CA PHE A 261 -2.21 -5.25 13.68
C PHE A 261 -2.43 -6.76 13.78
N LEU A 262 -2.22 -7.35 14.96
CA LEU A 262 -2.39 -8.79 15.19
C LEU A 262 -3.87 -9.23 15.15
N SER A 263 -4.80 -8.32 15.43
CA SER A 263 -6.23 -8.62 15.38
C SER A 263 -6.73 -8.90 13.95
N MET A 264 -6.06 -8.37 12.92
CA MET A 264 -6.46 -8.49 11.53
C MET A 264 -6.20 -9.89 10.96
N SER A 265 -7.17 -10.43 10.22
CA SER A 265 -7.09 -11.77 9.64
C SER A 265 -7.21 -11.73 8.12
N SER A 266 -6.61 -12.68 7.41
CA SER A 266 -6.71 -12.82 5.94
C SER A 266 -8.11 -13.28 5.54
N THR A 267 -8.78 -12.47 4.72
CA THR A 267 -10.10 -12.81 4.17
C THR A 267 -9.99 -13.77 3.00
N ALA A 268 -9.08 -13.52 2.06
CA ALA A 268 -8.94 -14.31 0.84
C ALA A 268 -8.62 -15.80 1.15
N VAL A 269 -7.71 -16.04 2.09
CA VAL A 269 -7.30 -17.40 2.45
C VAL A 269 -8.43 -18.14 3.16
N VAL A 270 -9.08 -17.50 4.15
CA VAL A 270 -10.13 -18.13 4.95
C VAL A 270 -11.37 -18.43 4.10
N LEU A 271 -11.77 -17.52 3.21
CA LEU A 271 -12.89 -17.74 2.28
C LEU A 271 -12.63 -18.93 1.35
N LYS A 272 -11.42 -19.04 0.79
CA LYS A 272 -11.05 -20.17 -0.07
C LYS A 272 -11.20 -21.50 0.67
N PHE A 273 -10.74 -21.59 1.93
CA PHE A 273 -10.90 -22.80 2.74
C PHE A 273 -12.36 -23.10 3.10
N LEU A 274 -13.16 -22.09 3.41
CA LEU A 274 -14.60 -22.25 3.68
C LEU A 274 -15.35 -22.73 2.42
N MET A 275 -14.96 -22.25 1.23
CA MET A 275 -15.50 -22.69 -0.06
C MET A 275 -15.13 -24.15 -0.36
N GLU A 276 -13.85 -24.50 -0.25
CA GLU A 276 -13.36 -25.87 -0.48
C GLU A 276 -14.03 -26.90 0.45
N ARG A 277 -14.41 -26.48 1.65
CA ARG A 277 -15.13 -27.31 2.63
C ARG A 277 -16.66 -27.20 2.56
N ASN A 278 -17.22 -26.46 1.60
CA ASN A 278 -18.65 -26.15 1.51
C ASN A 278 -19.27 -25.65 2.84
N SER A 279 -18.48 -24.96 3.66
CA SER A 279 -18.84 -24.59 5.03
C SER A 279 -19.26 -23.13 5.18
N ILE A 280 -19.30 -22.35 4.10
CA ILE A 280 -19.70 -20.92 4.13
C ILE A 280 -21.08 -20.71 4.74
N ASN A 281 -22.05 -21.56 4.37
CA ASN A 281 -23.45 -21.41 4.80
C ASN A 281 -23.72 -21.95 6.21
N THR A 282 -22.72 -22.56 6.86
CA THR A 282 -22.85 -23.04 8.23
C THR A 282 -22.81 -21.89 9.23
N LEU A 283 -23.28 -22.11 10.46
CA LEU A 283 -23.22 -21.08 11.51
C LEU A 283 -21.80 -20.56 11.78
N HIS A 284 -20.80 -21.44 11.85
CA HIS A 284 -19.41 -21.02 12.06
C HIS A 284 -18.86 -20.27 10.83
N GLY A 285 -19.23 -20.70 9.63
CA GLY A 285 -18.85 -20.03 8.38
C GLY A 285 -19.42 -18.61 8.30
N GLN A 286 -20.71 -18.44 8.56
CA GLN A 286 -21.35 -17.12 8.53
C GLN A 286 -20.76 -16.16 9.56
N VAL A 287 -20.49 -16.62 10.79
CA VAL A 287 -19.84 -15.79 11.82
C VAL A 287 -18.42 -15.40 11.38
N THR A 288 -17.63 -16.36 10.88
CA THR A 288 -16.26 -16.12 10.40
C THR A 288 -16.24 -15.09 9.27
N VAL A 289 -17.07 -15.29 8.24
CA VAL A 289 -17.18 -14.37 7.09
C VAL A 289 -17.66 -12.99 7.53
N GLY A 290 -18.66 -12.93 8.41
CA GLY A 290 -19.16 -11.65 8.93
C GLY A 290 -18.07 -10.88 9.69
N THR A 291 -17.28 -11.56 10.51
CA THR A 291 -16.17 -10.97 11.25
C THR A 291 -15.04 -10.51 10.32
N LEU A 292 -14.71 -11.27 9.27
CA LEU A 292 -13.72 -10.88 8.24
C LEU A 292 -14.15 -9.60 7.52
N ILE A 293 -15.40 -9.52 7.05
CA ILE A 293 -15.93 -8.33 6.38
C ILE A 293 -15.84 -7.10 7.30
N LEU A 294 -16.12 -7.27 8.60
CA LEU A 294 -15.96 -6.19 9.57
C LEU A 294 -14.48 -5.77 9.71
N GLN A 295 -13.56 -6.72 9.85
CA GLN A 295 -12.13 -6.44 9.98
C GLN A 295 -11.62 -5.65 8.77
N ASP A 296 -11.95 -6.10 7.56
CA ASP A 296 -11.59 -5.43 6.31
C ASP A 296 -12.12 -3.99 6.27
N CYS A 297 -13.36 -3.77 6.68
CA CYS A 297 -13.94 -2.42 6.80
C CYS A 297 -13.22 -1.58 7.88
N ALA A 298 -12.87 -2.20 9.01
CA ALA A 298 -12.16 -1.54 10.09
C ALA A 298 -10.74 -1.11 9.68
N VAL A 299 -10.07 -1.83 8.77
CA VAL A 299 -8.75 -1.44 8.24
C VAL A 299 -8.75 0.00 7.71
N GLY A 300 -9.74 0.36 6.88
CA GLY A 300 -9.86 1.72 6.34
C GLY A 300 -10.00 2.78 7.44
N LEU A 301 -10.80 2.50 8.47
CA LEU A 301 -10.94 3.39 9.63
C LEU A 301 -9.65 3.47 10.47
N LEU A 302 -8.94 2.36 10.62
CA LEU A 302 -7.71 2.30 11.40
C LEU A 302 -6.58 3.11 10.76
N PHE A 303 -6.51 3.20 9.43
CA PHE A 303 -5.58 4.11 8.74
C PHE A 303 -5.75 5.56 9.19
N ALA A 304 -6.99 6.01 9.41
CA ALA A 304 -7.27 7.34 9.94
C ALA A 304 -6.82 7.53 11.39
N LEU A 305 -6.77 6.43 12.16
CA LEU A 305 -6.38 6.41 13.57
C LEU A 305 -4.86 6.18 13.76
N LEU A 306 -4.09 5.85 12.73
CA LEU A 306 -2.64 5.66 12.87
C LEU A 306 -1.87 6.96 13.21
N PRO A 307 -2.13 8.11 12.56
CA PRO A 307 -1.45 9.37 12.90
C PRO A 307 -1.74 9.80 14.35
N ILE A 308 -2.93 9.46 14.82
CA ILE A 308 -3.39 9.63 16.21
C ILE A 308 -2.44 8.91 17.18
N LEU A 309 -2.10 7.65 16.90
CA LEU A 309 -1.26 6.82 17.76
C LEU A 309 0.20 7.29 17.77
N GLY A 310 0.69 7.90 16.68
CA GLY A 310 2.07 8.42 16.56
C GLY A 310 2.28 9.81 17.17
N GLY A 311 1.22 10.50 17.60
CA GLY A 311 1.29 11.84 18.16
C GLY A 311 1.77 11.88 19.62
N SER A 312 3.08 12.00 19.83
CA SER A 312 3.69 12.23 21.15
C SER A 312 3.49 13.69 21.61
N SER A 313 2.73 13.88 22.69
CA SER A 313 3.04 14.84 23.78
C SER A 313 1.92 14.82 24.83
N GLY A 314 2.18 14.20 25.99
CA GLY A 314 1.37 14.30 27.22
C GLY A 314 -0.05 13.71 27.17
N ALA A 315 -0.58 13.24 28.31
CA ALA A 315 -1.94 12.69 28.37
C ALA A 315 -3.02 13.72 27.97
N LEU A 316 -2.86 14.99 28.37
CA LEU A 316 -3.82 16.05 28.08
C LEU A 316 -3.80 16.47 26.61
N GLN A 317 -2.61 16.56 26.01
CA GLN A 317 -2.46 16.96 24.62
C GLN A 317 -2.64 15.79 23.64
N GLY A 318 -2.44 14.56 24.09
CA GLY A 318 -2.97 13.35 23.47
C GLY A 318 -4.50 13.40 23.36
N ILE A 319 -5.23 13.65 24.45
CA ILE A 319 -6.71 13.76 24.43
C ILE A 319 -7.19 14.87 23.49
N VAL A 320 -6.54 16.04 23.49
CA VAL A 320 -6.91 17.14 22.58
C VAL A 320 -6.61 16.79 21.13
N SER A 321 -5.48 16.13 20.85
CA SER A 321 -5.12 15.67 19.50
C SER A 321 -6.06 14.56 19.00
N MET A 322 -6.48 13.65 19.90
CA MET A 322 -7.49 12.63 19.63
C MET A 322 -8.82 13.27 19.29
N ALA A 323 -9.28 14.23 20.11
CA ALA A 323 -10.54 14.92 19.88
C ALA A 323 -10.50 15.69 18.55
N LYS A 324 -9.40 16.38 18.24
CA LYS A 324 -9.21 17.09 16.98
C LYS A 324 -9.27 16.13 15.79
N LEU A 325 -8.52 15.04 15.79
CA LEU A 325 -8.52 14.07 14.70
C LEU A 325 -9.85 13.32 14.58
N LEU A 326 -10.54 13.03 15.69
CA LEU A 326 -11.87 12.44 15.67
C LEU A 326 -12.90 13.42 15.08
N ILE A 327 -12.82 14.71 15.43
CA ILE A 327 -13.64 15.75 14.81
C ILE A 327 -13.34 15.85 13.31
N VAL A 328 -12.07 15.85 12.90
CA VAL A 328 -11.68 15.88 11.48
C VAL A 328 -12.19 14.63 10.76
N LEU A 329 -12.08 13.44 11.36
CA LEU A 329 -12.59 12.19 10.78
C LEU A 329 -14.11 12.20 10.65
N VAL A 330 -14.85 12.60 11.69
CA VAL A 330 -16.32 12.71 11.64
C VAL A 330 -16.75 13.77 10.64
N THR A 331 -16.06 14.90 10.59
CA THR A 331 -16.32 15.98 9.63
C THR A 331 -16.03 15.51 8.21
N PHE A 332 -14.92 14.81 7.98
CA PHE A 332 -14.58 14.21 6.70
C PHE A 332 -15.64 13.21 6.28
N LEU A 333 -16.03 12.26 7.13
CA LEU A 333 -17.09 11.29 6.83
C LEU A 333 -18.44 11.97 6.60
N ALA A 334 -18.77 13.05 7.32
CA ALA A 334 -20.01 13.81 7.14
C ALA A 334 -20.02 14.58 5.82
N ILE A 335 -18.93 15.28 5.50
CA ILE A 335 -18.72 15.95 4.20
C ILE A 335 -18.79 14.91 3.09
N LEU A 336 -18.12 13.78 3.25
CA LEU A 336 -18.11 12.71 2.27
C LEU A 336 -19.49 12.08 2.12
N SER A 337 -20.28 11.96 3.19
CA SER A 337 -21.67 11.51 3.13
C SER A 337 -22.59 12.53 2.45
N MET A 338 -22.38 13.83 2.64
CA MET A 338 -23.13 14.88 1.91
C MET A 338 -22.72 14.94 0.43
N LEU A 339 -21.42 14.84 0.17
CA LEU A 339 -20.86 14.75 -1.18
C LEU A 339 -21.36 13.49 -1.85
N CYS A 340 -21.43 12.36 -1.16
CA CYS A 340 -22.05 11.13 -1.61
C CYS A 340 -23.50 11.38 -2.04
N ARG A 341 -24.32 12.02 -1.20
CA ARG A 341 -25.71 12.33 -1.54
C ARG A 341 -25.87 13.28 -2.74
N THR A 342 -24.86 14.09 -3.06
CA THR A 342 -24.90 15.12 -4.13
C THR A 342 -24.18 14.69 -5.40
N CYS A 343 -22.94 14.21 -5.28
CA CYS A 343 -22.10 13.68 -6.35
C CYS A 343 -22.56 12.33 -6.85
N ILE A 344 -23.04 11.38 -6.02
CA ILE A 344 -23.45 10.05 -6.53
C ILE A 344 -24.54 10.14 -7.60
N PRO A 345 -25.68 10.83 -7.43
CA PRO A 345 -26.69 10.87 -8.48
C PRO A 345 -26.17 11.53 -9.77
N TRP A 346 -25.17 12.41 -9.65
CA TRP A 346 -24.53 13.05 -10.79
C TRP A 346 -23.46 12.17 -11.45
N PHE A 347 -22.66 11.48 -10.65
CA PHE A 347 -21.66 10.51 -11.05
C PHE A 347 -22.32 9.29 -11.69
N LEU A 348 -23.42 8.78 -11.14
CA LEU A 348 -24.25 7.75 -11.76
C LEU A 348 -24.83 8.20 -13.10
N LYS A 349 -25.34 9.44 -13.21
CA LYS A 349 -25.79 9.98 -14.52
C LYS A 349 -24.64 10.08 -15.52
N LEU A 350 -23.46 10.51 -15.06
CA LEU A 350 -22.25 10.56 -15.89
C LEU A 350 -21.84 9.14 -16.31
N MET A 351 -21.74 8.19 -15.38
CA MET A 351 -21.39 6.78 -15.61
C MET A 351 -22.37 6.07 -16.54
N ILE A 352 -23.67 6.26 -16.38
CA ILE A 352 -24.69 5.67 -17.27
C ILE A 352 -24.55 6.27 -18.69
N SER A 353 -24.26 7.57 -18.79
CA SER A 353 -23.98 8.24 -20.06
C SER A 353 -22.68 7.75 -20.72
N LEU A 354 -21.64 7.46 -19.92
CA LEU A 354 -20.33 6.98 -20.39
C LEU A 354 -20.32 5.47 -20.70
N SER A 355 -21.04 4.66 -19.93
CA SER A 355 -21.21 3.21 -20.11
C SER A 355 -21.91 2.88 -21.44
N SER A 356 -22.76 3.78 -21.93
CA SER A 356 -23.37 3.69 -23.27
C SER A 356 -22.35 3.87 -24.41
N GLN A 357 -21.16 4.44 -24.14
CA GLN A 357 -20.16 4.73 -25.17
C GLN A 357 -18.98 3.74 -25.20
N THR A 358 -18.31 3.44 -24.06
CA THR A 358 -17.23 2.43 -23.96
C THR A 358 -16.91 2.04 -22.50
N ASN A 359 -16.51 0.78 -22.26
CA ASN A 359 -16.06 0.31 -20.92
C ASN A 359 -14.76 0.99 -20.45
N GLU A 360 -13.87 1.35 -21.37
CA GLU A 360 -12.57 1.99 -21.07
C GLU A 360 -12.72 3.34 -20.38
N LEU A 361 -13.65 4.17 -20.89
CA LEU A 361 -13.89 5.50 -20.34
C LEU A 361 -14.53 5.45 -18.95
N TYR A 362 -15.35 4.43 -18.70
CA TYR A 362 -15.92 4.15 -17.39
C TYR A 362 -14.85 3.72 -16.38
N GLN A 363 -13.95 2.82 -16.77
CA GLN A 363 -12.82 2.39 -15.94
C GLN A 363 -11.95 3.58 -15.56
N LEU A 364 -11.60 4.44 -16.54
CA LEU A 364 -10.83 5.66 -16.31
C LEU A 364 -11.56 6.63 -15.37
N ALA A 365 -12.88 6.82 -15.53
CA ALA A 365 -13.67 7.69 -14.68
C ALA A 365 -13.73 7.19 -13.22
N SER A 366 -13.84 5.87 -13.02
CA SER A 366 -13.83 5.27 -11.68
C SER A 366 -12.47 5.43 -10.99
N VAL A 367 -11.38 5.16 -11.70
CA VAL A 367 -10.01 5.38 -11.22
C VAL A 367 -9.77 6.86 -10.89
N ALA A 368 -10.16 7.77 -11.77
CA ALA A 368 -10.03 9.21 -11.54
C ALA A 368 -10.81 9.67 -10.32
N PHE A 369 -12.03 9.17 -10.12
CA PHE A 369 -12.83 9.46 -8.93
C PHE A 369 -12.15 8.95 -7.66
N CYS A 370 -11.67 7.70 -7.65
CA CYS A 370 -10.90 7.13 -6.54
C CYS A 370 -9.70 8.00 -6.18
N LEU A 371 -8.87 8.36 -7.17
CA LEU A 371 -7.66 9.16 -6.95
C LEU A 371 -7.99 10.58 -6.47
N LEU A 372 -9.04 11.21 -6.99
CA LEU A 372 -9.45 12.55 -6.57
C LEU A 372 -9.90 12.56 -5.11
N VAL A 373 -10.69 11.58 -4.68
CA VAL A 373 -11.13 11.47 -3.28
C VAL A 373 -9.96 11.11 -2.36
N ALA A 374 -9.06 10.22 -2.80
CA ALA A 374 -7.83 9.91 -2.07
C ALA A 374 -6.97 11.17 -1.86
N TRP A 375 -6.71 11.93 -2.92
CA TRP A 375 -5.94 13.18 -2.87
C TRP A 375 -6.60 14.25 -2.00
N CYS A 376 -7.93 14.37 -2.05
CA CYS A 376 -8.68 15.25 -1.16
C CYS A 376 -8.51 14.86 0.31
N SER A 377 -8.53 13.56 0.62
CA SER A 377 -8.31 13.04 1.98
C SER A 377 -6.91 13.33 2.49
N ASP A 378 -5.89 13.17 1.63
CA ASP A 378 -4.50 13.47 1.96
C ASP A 378 -4.28 14.97 2.23
N LYS A 379 -4.88 15.86 1.41
CA LYS A 379 -4.85 17.31 1.64
C LYS A 379 -5.52 17.75 2.95
N LEU A 380 -6.43 16.95 3.49
CA LEU A 380 -7.06 17.16 4.80
C LEU A 380 -6.23 16.60 5.97
N GLY A 381 -5.06 16.03 5.71
CA GLY A 381 -4.15 15.47 6.72
C GLY A 381 -4.59 14.11 7.25
N LEU A 382 -5.41 13.37 6.51
CA LEU A 382 -5.83 12.01 6.86
C LEU A 382 -4.87 10.98 6.24
N SER A 383 -5.27 10.35 5.14
CA SER A 383 -4.45 9.39 4.40
C SER A 383 -5.05 9.13 3.02
N LEU A 384 -4.21 8.80 2.03
CA LEU A 384 -4.66 8.38 0.70
C LEU A 384 -5.50 7.09 0.79
N GLU A 385 -5.13 6.23 1.73
CA GLU A 385 -5.74 4.95 2.07
C GLU A 385 -7.20 5.12 2.52
N LEU A 386 -7.46 6.04 3.47
CA LEU A 386 -8.82 6.33 3.93
C LEU A 386 -9.68 6.91 2.80
N GLY A 387 -9.15 7.86 2.03
CA GLY A 387 -9.90 8.48 0.94
C GLY A 387 -10.27 7.48 -0.16
N SER A 388 -9.35 6.60 -0.54
CA SER A 388 -9.62 5.54 -1.52
C SER A 388 -10.65 4.51 -1.03
N PHE A 389 -10.55 4.05 0.23
CA PHE A 389 -11.57 3.20 0.84
C PHE A 389 -12.95 3.88 0.85
N ALA A 390 -12.99 5.15 1.27
CA ALA A 390 -14.24 5.88 1.38
C ALA A 390 -14.87 6.16 0.00
N ALA A 391 -14.06 6.39 -1.04
CA ALA A 391 -14.52 6.46 -2.43
C ALA A 391 -15.20 5.16 -2.87
N GLY A 392 -14.65 4.01 -2.47
CA GLY A 392 -15.23 2.69 -2.76
C GLY A 392 -16.58 2.52 -2.09
N VAL A 393 -16.67 2.86 -0.80
CA VAL A 393 -17.92 2.80 -0.02
C VAL A 393 -18.99 3.72 -0.61
N MET A 394 -18.63 4.88 -1.14
CA MET A 394 -19.58 5.75 -1.84
C MET A 394 -20.22 5.01 -3.02
N ILE A 395 -19.41 4.42 -3.90
CA ILE A 395 -19.91 3.71 -5.08
C ILE A 395 -20.64 2.41 -4.68
N SER A 396 -20.24 1.76 -3.59
CA SER A 396 -20.85 0.50 -3.13
C SER A 396 -22.32 0.64 -2.73
N THR A 397 -22.77 1.85 -2.38
CA THR A 397 -24.18 2.15 -2.11
C THR A 397 -25.07 2.23 -3.35
N THR A 398 -24.47 2.14 -4.53
CA THR A 398 -25.16 2.27 -5.83
C THR A 398 -25.30 0.92 -6.54
N ASP A 399 -26.22 0.84 -7.48
CA ASP A 399 -26.41 -0.38 -8.29
C ASP A 399 -25.21 -0.68 -9.23
N LEU A 400 -24.28 0.26 -9.38
CA LEU A 400 -23.08 0.12 -10.23
C LEU A 400 -21.87 -0.46 -9.49
N ALA A 401 -22.00 -0.83 -8.22
CA ALA A 401 -20.90 -1.34 -7.41
C ALA A 401 -20.19 -2.55 -8.05
N HIS A 402 -20.98 -3.55 -8.46
CA HIS A 402 -20.45 -4.77 -9.08
C HIS A 402 -19.76 -4.49 -10.41
N HIS A 403 -20.38 -3.70 -11.28
CA HIS A 403 -19.78 -3.33 -12.56
C HIS A 403 -18.49 -2.52 -12.37
N THR A 404 -18.45 -1.63 -11.37
CA THR A 404 -17.24 -0.88 -11.03
C THR A 404 -16.12 -1.80 -10.55
N LEU A 405 -16.45 -2.77 -9.71
CA LEU A 405 -15.48 -3.72 -9.19
C LEU A 405 -14.85 -4.53 -10.33
N GLU A 406 -15.65 -5.07 -11.25
CA GLU A 406 -15.16 -5.83 -12.41
C GLU A 406 -14.19 -5.03 -13.29
N GLN A 407 -14.44 -3.73 -13.48
CA GLN A 407 -13.56 -2.86 -14.28
C GLN A 407 -12.27 -2.48 -13.54
N VAL A 408 -12.31 -2.35 -12.22
CA VAL A 408 -11.15 -1.95 -11.41
C VAL A 408 -10.29 -3.14 -11.02
N GLU A 409 -10.86 -4.36 -11.04
CA GLU A 409 -10.20 -5.59 -10.63
C GLU A 409 -8.84 -5.85 -11.31
N PRO A 410 -8.69 -5.69 -12.64
CA PRO A 410 -7.40 -5.91 -13.30
C PRO A 410 -6.32 -4.94 -12.84
N ILE A 411 -6.69 -3.65 -12.65
CA ILE A 411 -5.79 -2.60 -12.17
C ILE A 411 -5.37 -2.91 -10.73
N ARG A 412 -6.35 -3.20 -9.87
CA ARG A 412 -6.13 -3.62 -8.49
C ARG A 412 -5.15 -4.78 -8.41
N ASN A 413 -5.36 -5.84 -9.19
CA ASN A 413 -4.54 -7.06 -9.12
C ASN A 413 -3.08 -6.79 -9.52
N LEU A 414 -2.86 -6.00 -10.58
CA LEU A 414 -1.51 -5.62 -11.02
C LEU A 414 -0.78 -4.80 -9.95
N PHE A 415 -1.41 -3.71 -9.48
CA PHE A 415 -0.76 -2.84 -8.51
C PHE A 415 -0.65 -3.47 -7.12
N ALA A 416 -1.57 -4.35 -6.73
CA ALA A 416 -1.43 -5.14 -5.51
C ALA A 416 -0.20 -6.06 -5.59
N ALA A 417 0.03 -6.73 -6.73
CA ALA A 417 1.23 -7.55 -6.91
C ALA A 417 2.52 -6.72 -6.80
N LEU A 418 2.55 -5.53 -7.43
CA LEU A 418 3.66 -4.57 -7.30
C LEU A 418 3.87 -4.13 -5.84
N PHE A 419 2.79 -3.79 -5.13
CA PHE A 419 2.83 -3.41 -3.72
C PHE A 419 3.40 -4.50 -2.82
N LEU A 420 2.89 -5.72 -2.96
CA LEU A 420 3.33 -6.86 -2.16
C LEU A 420 4.78 -7.25 -2.47
N ALA A 421 5.20 -7.19 -3.73
CA ALA A 421 6.58 -7.39 -4.11
C ALA A 421 7.48 -6.28 -3.55
N SER A 422 7.04 -5.02 -3.58
CA SER A 422 7.79 -3.89 -3.03
C SER A 422 8.01 -4.02 -1.52
N ILE A 423 6.97 -4.41 -0.76
CA ILE A 423 7.12 -4.74 0.67
C ILE A 423 8.06 -5.93 0.84
N GLY A 424 7.97 -6.93 -0.04
CA GLY A 424 8.90 -8.05 -0.06
C GLY A 424 10.36 -7.60 -0.12
N MET A 425 10.69 -6.59 -0.92
CA MET A 425 12.07 -6.09 -1.06
C MET A 425 12.65 -5.55 0.26
N LEU A 426 11.80 -5.08 1.18
CA LEU A 426 12.21 -4.63 2.51
C LEU A 426 12.55 -5.80 3.45
N ILE A 427 12.14 -7.03 3.12
CA ILE A 427 12.41 -8.22 3.93
C ILE A 427 13.80 -8.75 3.62
N HIS A 428 14.68 -8.70 4.62
CA HIS A 428 15.98 -9.35 4.57
C HIS A 428 15.83 -10.87 4.76
N VAL A 429 16.10 -11.64 3.70
CA VAL A 429 16.05 -13.12 3.72
C VAL A 429 16.96 -13.69 4.81
N HIS A 430 18.13 -13.09 5.00
CA HIS A 430 19.09 -13.51 6.02
C HIS A 430 18.54 -13.34 7.45
N PHE A 431 17.78 -12.27 7.71
CA PHE A 431 17.11 -12.06 8.99
C PHE A 431 16.05 -13.15 9.25
N LEU A 432 15.26 -13.50 8.23
CA LEU A 432 14.24 -14.55 8.32
C LEU A 432 14.84 -15.91 8.65
N TRP A 433 15.98 -16.24 8.04
CA TRP A 433 16.64 -17.53 8.26
C TRP A 433 17.31 -17.62 9.63
N ASN A 434 17.99 -16.56 10.06
CA ASN A 434 18.70 -16.55 11.33
C ASN A 434 17.76 -16.51 12.54
N HIS A 435 16.57 -15.91 12.40
CA HIS A 435 15.58 -15.75 13.47
C HIS A 435 14.32 -16.58 13.23
N ILE A 436 14.42 -17.67 12.47
CA ILE A 436 13.27 -18.52 12.15
C ILE A 436 12.63 -19.12 13.41
N ASP A 437 13.42 -19.37 14.44
CA ASP A 437 13.00 -19.85 15.76
C ASP A 437 12.11 -18.82 16.48
N ILE A 438 12.54 -17.56 16.53
CA ILE A 438 11.77 -16.45 17.13
C ILE A 438 10.50 -16.19 16.32
N LEU A 439 10.60 -16.18 14.99
CA LEU A 439 9.46 -15.97 14.09
C LEU A 439 8.43 -17.09 14.22
N LEU A 440 8.87 -18.35 14.28
CA LEU A 440 7.98 -19.49 14.46
C LEU A 440 7.31 -19.45 15.83
N ALA A 441 8.06 -19.10 16.89
CA ALA A 441 7.50 -18.91 18.22
C ALA A 441 6.47 -17.77 18.25
N ALA A 442 6.74 -16.65 17.56
CA ALA A 442 5.82 -15.53 17.44
C ALA A 442 4.54 -15.93 16.68
N VAL A 443 4.65 -16.64 15.55
CA VAL A 443 3.48 -17.14 14.80
C VAL A 443 2.64 -18.08 15.66
N LEU A 444 3.27 -19.03 16.35
CA LEU A 444 2.56 -19.95 17.26
C LEU A 444 1.86 -19.20 18.39
N LEU A 445 2.53 -18.22 19.00
CA LEU A 445 1.96 -17.37 20.04
C LEU A 445 0.74 -16.62 19.51
N VAL A 446 0.85 -15.97 18.34
CA VAL A 446 -0.26 -15.24 17.71
C VAL A 446 -1.43 -16.17 17.44
N ILE A 447 -1.20 -17.34 16.85
CA ILE A 447 -2.25 -18.33 16.56
C ILE A 447 -2.96 -18.75 17.84
N VAL A 448 -2.22 -19.07 18.90
CA VAL A 448 -2.78 -19.52 20.19
C VAL A 448 -3.59 -18.41 20.85
N VAL A 449 -3.00 -17.22 21.01
CA VAL A 449 -3.64 -16.08 21.67
C VAL A 449 -4.89 -15.67 20.89
N LYS A 450 -4.82 -15.59 19.56
CA LYS A 450 -5.97 -15.22 18.72
C LYS A 450 -7.08 -16.25 18.74
N THR A 451 -6.73 -17.53 18.69
CA THR A 451 -7.71 -18.60 18.87
C THR A 451 -8.42 -18.45 20.22
N ILE A 452 -7.71 -18.19 21.31
CA ILE A 452 -8.29 -18.03 22.65
C ILE A 452 -9.20 -16.80 22.71
N VAL A 453 -8.71 -15.62 22.32
CA VAL A 453 -9.46 -14.35 22.39
C VAL A 453 -10.74 -14.45 21.57
N VAL A 454 -10.64 -14.91 20.31
CA VAL A 454 -11.81 -15.04 19.43
C VAL A 454 -12.78 -16.09 19.96
N THR A 455 -12.30 -17.23 20.46
CA THR A 455 -13.16 -18.26 21.07
C THR A 455 -13.92 -17.70 22.27
N LEU A 456 -13.26 -16.92 23.14
CA LEU A 456 -13.88 -16.29 24.30
C LEU A 456 -14.95 -15.28 23.89
N VAL A 457 -14.65 -14.44 22.90
CA VAL A 457 -15.61 -13.48 22.35
C VAL A 457 -16.83 -14.21 21.81
N VAL A 458 -16.66 -15.16 20.88
CA VAL A 458 -17.78 -15.88 20.25
C VAL A 458 -18.60 -16.68 21.28
N LYS A 459 -17.94 -17.29 22.26
CA LYS A 459 -18.61 -17.96 23.38
C LYS A 459 -19.40 -16.98 24.26
N GLY A 460 -18.90 -15.76 24.48
CA GLY A 460 -19.59 -14.70 25.22
C GLY A 460 -20.92 -14.29 24.59
N PHE A 461 -21.09 -14.49 23.28
CA PHE A 461 -22.36 -14.29 22.57
C PHE A 461 -23.29 -15.52 22.57
N GLY A 462 -22.96 -16.58 23.31
CA GLY A 462 -23.83 -17.75 23.51
C GLY A 462 -23.72 -18.86 22.48
N TYR A 463 -22.69 -18.87 21.62
CA TYR A 463 -22.45 -19.99 20.71
C TYR A 463 -21.84 -21.21 21.42
N ASN A 464 -22.09 -22.39 20.85
CA ASN A 464 -21.55 -23.65 21.34
C ASN A 464 -20.01 -23.65 21.30
N ASN A 465 -19.36 -24.33 22.26
CA ASN A 465 -17.90 -24.44 22.36
C ASN A 465 -17.26 -24.90 21.04
N LYS A 466 -17.88 -25.86 20.33
CA LYS A 466 -17.38 -26.34 19.02
C LYS A 466 -17.31 -25.21 18.00
N THR A 467 -18.40 -24.46 17.85
CA THR A 467 -18.51 -23.32 16.93
C THR A 467 -17.51 -22.24 17.29
N SER A 468 -17.39 -21.88 18.57
CA SER A 468 -16.48 -20.84 19.04
C SER A 468 -15.01 -21.17 18.77
N VAL A 469 -14.58 -22.41 19.02
CA VAL A 469 -13.21 -22.86 18.73
C VAL A 469 -12.95 -22.89 17.22
N LEU A 470 -13.93 -23.34 16.42
CA LEU A 470 -13.79 -23.40 14.97
C LEU A 470 -13.66 -22.01 14.34
N VAL A 471 -14.45 -21.04 14.81
CA VAL A 471 -14.30 -19.63 14.42
C VAL A 471 -12.94 -19.08 14.88
N GLY A 472 -12.55 -19.35 16.13
CA GLY A 472 -11.27 -18.91 16.69
C GLY A 472 -10.06 -19.38 15.88
N MET A 473 -10.00 -20.67 15.52
CA MET A 473 -8.93 -21.22 14.69
C MET A 473 -8.96 -20.69 13.26
N SER A 474 -10.14 -20.47 12.70
CA SER A 474 -10.29 -19.96 11.32
C SER A 474 -9.77 -18.52 11.18
N LEU A 475 -9.90 -17.71 12.24
CA LEU A 475 -9.45 -16.32 12.27
C LEU A 475 -8.03 -16.14 12.85
N ALA A 476 -7.32 -17.20 13.23
CA ALA A 476 -6.10 -17.11 14.03
C ALA A 476 -4.86 -16.56 13.30
N GLN A 477 -4.90 -16.46 11.97
CA GLN A 477 -3.79 -15.96 11.14
C GLN A 477 -3.83 -14.44 10.96
N ILE A 478 -2.70 -13.87 10.57
CA ILE A 478 -2.54 -12.45 10.26
C ILE A 478 -2.84 -12.20 8.77
N GLY A 479 -3.68 -11.20 8.49
CA GLY A 479 -4.12 -10.88 7.13
C GLY A 479 -3.12 -10.16 6.23
N GLU A 480 -3.33 -10.22 4.91
CA GLU A 480 -2.52 -9.52 3.91
C GLU A 480 -2.53 -7.99 4.09
N PHE A 481 -3.66 -7.44 4.54
CA PHE A 481 -3.80 -6.01 4.83
C PHE A 481 -2.93 -5.54 6.00
N ALA A 482 -2.46 -6.46 6.84
CA ALA A 482 -1.54 -6.13 7.93
C ALA A 482 -0.21 -5.59 7.38
N PHE A 483 0.24 -6.03 6.20
CA PHE A 483 1.43 -5.46 5.54
C PHE A 483 1.27 -3.97 5.24
N VAL A 484 0.08 -3.59 4.76
CA VAL A 484 -0.25 -2.20 4.46
C VAL A 484 -0.25 -1.36 5.74
N LEU A 485 -0.92 -1.84 6.80
CA LEU A 485 -0.98 -1.16 8.09
C LEU A 485 0.42 -0.99 8.70
N LEU A 486 1.26 -2.02 8.60
CA LEU A 486 2.62 -2.03 9.12
C LEU A 486 3.53 -1.05 8.36
N SER A 487 3.45 -1.02 7.02
CA SER A 487 4.19 -0.06 6.21
C SER A 487 3.81 1.38 6.57
N ARG A 488 2.51 1.68 6.72
CA ARG A 488 2.08 3.03 7.10
C ARG A 488 2.53 3.43 8.50
N ALA A 489 2.44 2.51 9.46
CA ALA A 489 2.88 2.78 10.83
C ALA A 489 4.39 3.03 10.93
N SER A 490 5.19 2.33 10.12
CA SER A 490 6.63 2.61 9.97
C SER A 490 6.89 4.00 9.40
N ASN A 491 6.14 4.40 8.36
CA ASN A 491 6.24 5.74 7.77
C ASN A 491 5.88 6.87 8.77
N LEU A 492 4.98 6.59 9.72
CA LEU A 492 4.63 7.51 10.82
C LEU A 492 5.60 7.42 12.02
N LYS A 493 6.67 6.62 11.93
CA LYS A 493 7.63 6.35 13.02
C LYS A 493 6.98 5.86 14.32
N LEU A 494 5.85 5.16 14.22
CA LEU A 494 5.11 4.60 15.36
C LEU A 494 5.76 3.34 15.94
N ILE A 495 6.63 2.69 15.16
CA ILE A 495 7.21 1.38 15.48
C ILE A 495 8.72 1.44 15.28
N GLU A 496 9.48 0.82 16.19
CA GLU A 496 10.93 0.70 16.03
C GLU A 496 11.28 -0.29 14.90
N GLY A 497 12.37 -0.03 14.16
CA GLY A 497 12.77 -0.86 13.02
C GLY A 497 12.93 -2.36 13.32
N LYS A 498 13.34 -2.71 14.55
CA LYS A 498 13.43 -4.13 14.97
C LYS A 498 12.06 -4.78 15.08
N LEU A 499 11.08 -4.09 15.67
CA LEU A 499 9.72 -4.59 15.79
C LEU A 499 9.04 -4.65 14.42
N TYR A 500 9.31 -3.67 13.55
CA TYR A 500 8.85 -3.69 12.15
C TYR A 500 9.28 -4.98 11.43
N MET A 501 10.57 -5.33 11.48
CA MET A 501 11.09 -6.55 10.84
C MET A 501 10.50 -7.83 11.46
N LEU A 502 10.32 -7.85 12.77
CA LEU A 502 9.70 -8.99 13.47
C LEU A 502 8.24 -9.18 13.06
N LEU A 503 7.43 -8.12 13.06
CA LEU A 503 6.02 -8.16 12.67
C LEU A 503 5.87 -8.52 11.19
N LEU A 504 6.71 -7.95 10.33
CA LEU A 504 6.73 -8.21 8.90
C LEU A 504 7.01 -9.70 8.61
N GLY A 505 8.06 -10.24 9.22
CA GLY A 505 8.40 -11.66 9.12
C GLY A 505 7.34 -12.58 9.72
N THR A 506 6.74 -12.19 10.84
CA THR A 506 5.68 -12.96 11.50
C THR A 506 4.43 -13.05 10.61
N THR A 507 4.03 -11.96 9.96
CA THR A 507 2.90 -11.97 9.00
C THR A 507 3.20 -12.82 7.78
N ALA A 508 4.39 -12.67 7.20
CA ALA A 508 4.80 -13.48 6.05
C ALA A 508 4.77 -14.99 6.38
N LEU A 509 5.36 -15.37 7.51
CA LEU A 509 5.36 -16.76 7.98
C LEU A 509 3.97 -17.25 8.39
N SER A 510 3.13 -16.39 8.97
CA SER A 510 1.72 -16.69 9.29
C SER A 510 0.93 -17.05 8.04
N LEU A 511 1.08 -16.32 6.94
CA LEU A 511 0.38 -16.61 5.68
C LEU A 511 0.83 -17.94 5.07
N VAL A 512 2.14 -18.21 5.06
CA VAL A 512 2.71 -19.50 4.60
C VAL A 512 2.20 -20.68 5.44
N THR A 513 2.09 -20.50 6.76
CA THR A 513 1.66 -21.55 7.69
C THR A 513 0.14 -21.73 7.76
N THR A 514 -0.63 -20.79 7.23
CA THR A 514 -2.11 -20.81 7.32
C THR A 514 -2.75 -22.07 6.71
N PRO A 515 -2.38 -22.54 5.51
CA PRO A 515 -2.92 -23.79 4.98
C PRO A 515 -2.66 -25.02 5.87
N LEU A 516 -1.54 -25.03 6.59
CA LEU A 516 -1.24 -26.09 7.56
C LEU A 516 -2.16 -26.01 8.78
N LEU A 517 -2.43 -24.79 9.27
CA LEU A 517 -3.39 -24.56 10.34
C LEU A 517 -4.78 -25.10 9.99
N PHE A 518 -5.27 -24.84 8.77
CA PHE A 518 -6.56 -25.36 8.30
C PHE A 518 -6.60 -26.90 8.21
N LYS A 519 -5.48 -27.55 7.86
CA LYS A 519 -5.35 -29.02 7.91
C LYS A 519 -5.37 -29.57 9.34
N LEU A 520 -4.93 -28.79 10.33
CA LEU A 520 -4.91 -29.17 11.74
C LEU A 520 -6.27 -29.02 12.43
N ILE A 521 -7.17 -28.17 11.94
CA ILE A 521 -8.51 -27.93 12.54
C ILE A 521 -9.27 -29.24 12.83
N PRO A 522 -9.43 -30.21 11.90
CA PRO A 522 -10.15 -31.44 12.18
C PRO A 522 -9.49 -32.31 13.26
N ALA A 523 -8.16 -32.27 13.36
CA ALA A 523 -7.42 -33.01 14.39
C ALA A 523 -7.66 -32.41 15.78
N VAL A 524 -7.67 -31.08 15.89
CA VAL A 524 -7.96 -30.36 17.14
C VAL A 524 -9.42 -30.59 17.57
N VAL A 525 -10.37 -30.54 16.64
CA VAL A 525 -11.78 -30.84 16.95
C VAL A 525 -11.93 -32.28 17.47
N ARG A 526 -11.28 -33.26 16.83
CA ARG A 526 -11.28 -34.67 17.28
C ARG A 526 -10.66 -34.82 18.66
N LEU A 527 -9.53 -34.16 18.92
CA LEU A 527 -8.89 -34.15 20.23
C LEU A 527 -9.80 -33.54 21.30
N GLY A 528 -10.49 -32.45 20.99
CA GLY A 528 -11.44 -31.81 21.92
C GLY A 528 -12.68 -32.68 22.21
N VAL A 529 -13.14 -33.50 21.25
CA VAL A 529 -14.18 -34.51 21.51
C VAL A 529 -13.64 -35.60 22.44
N LEU A 530 -12.40 -36.05 22.23
CA LEU A 530 -11.75 -37.07 23.04
C LEU A 530 -11.49 -36.61 24.49
N LEU A 531 -11.12 -35.33 24.66
CA LEU A 531 -10.98 -34.65 25.95
C LEU A 531 -12.33 -34.26 26.60
N ARG A 532 -13.47 -34.65 26.01
CA ARG A 532 -14.84 -34.29 26.45
C ARG A 532 -15.11 -32.78 26.56
N TRP A 533 -14.29 -31.94 25.94
CA TRP A 533 -14.54 -30.49 25.83
C TRP A 533 -15.75 -30.18 24.96
N PHE A 534 -16.10 -31.13 24.10
CA PHE A 534 -17.29 -31.08 23.27
C PHE A 534 -18.15 -32.31 23.53
N SER A 535 -19.47 -32.14 23.59
CA SER A 535 -20.36 -33.30 23.51
C SER A 535 -20.10 -34.04 22.20
N PRO A 536 -20.00 -35.39 22.20
CA PRO A 536 -19.99 -36.14 20.96
C PRO A 536 -21.24 -35.73 20.17
N ASP A 537 -21.09 -35.41 18.89
CA ASP A 537 -22.26 -35.15 18.06
C ASP A 537 -23.17 -36.36 18.18
N SER A 538 -24.39 -36.15 18.69
CA SER A 538 -25.50 -37.03 18.37
C SER A 538 -25.59 -37.02 16.85
N THR A 539 -25.28 -38.15 16.25
CA THR A 539 -25.29 -38.43 14.81
C THR A 539 -26.59 -37.94 14.17
N HIS A 540 -26.66 -36.68 13.76
CA HIS A 540 -27.83 -36.13 13.05
C HIS A 540 -27.42 -34.95 12.17
N GLU A 541 -26.38 -35.11 11.35
CA GLU A 541 -26.18 -34.26 10.18
C GLU A 541 -25.40 -34.95 9.05
N ILE A 542 -25.61 -36.27 8.90
CA ILE A 542 -25.35 -36.99 7.64
C ILE A 542 -26.64 -37.74 7.32
N GLY A 543 -27.60 -37.00 6.76
CA GLY A 543 -28.94 -37.50 6.51
C GLY A 543 -29.60 -36.62 5.46
N PHE A 544 -29.13 -36.76 4.23
CA PHE A 544 -29.91 -36.48 3.02
C PHE A 544 -31.23 -37.27 3.12
N ARG A 545 -32.24 -36.73 3.81
CA ARG A 545 -33.55 -37.36 3.94
C ARG A 545 -34.68 -36.34 4.20
N GLY A 546 -34.52 -35.13 3.66
CA GLY A 546 -35.59 -34.12 3.58
C GLY A 546 -36.33 -34.10 2.23
N ASP A 547 -35.67 -34.50 1.14
CA ASP A 547 -36.21 -34.29 -0.22
C ASP A 547 -36.72 -35.56 -0.93
N SER A 548 -36.54 -36.77 -0.37
CA SER A 548 -37.10 -37.99 -0.98
C SER A 548 -38.56 -38.27 -0.56
N LEU A 549 -39.01 -37.74 0.58
CA LEU A 549 -40.37 -38.01 1.10
C LEU A 549 -41.45 -37.13 0.48
N ARG A 550 -41.09 -35.99 -0.15
CA ARG A 550 -42.05 -35.17 -0.93
C ARG A 550 -42.23 -35.66 -2.37
N ALA A 551 -41.27 -36.41 -2.92
CA ALA A 551 -41.38 -36.98 -4.27
C ALA A 551 -42.20 -38.28 -4.30
N ASP A 552 -42.09 -39.14 -3.29
CA ASP A 552 -42.87 -40.39 -3.22
C ASP A 552 -44.33 -40.18 -2.77
N THR A 553 -44.59 -39.17 -1.93
CA THR A 553 -45.98 -38.83 -1.54
C THR A 553 -46.76 -38.21 -2.71
N ALA A 554 -46.09 -37.45 -3.58
CA ALA A 554 -46.69 -36.91 -4.80
C ALA A 554 -47.00 -37.99 -5.84
N LYS A 555 -46.15 -39.03 -5.97
CA LYS A 555 -46.42 -40.17 -6.86
C LYS A 555 -47.53 -41.08 -6.35
N HIS A 556 -47.68 -41.26 -5.04
CA HIS A 556 -48.76 -42.06 -4.46
C HIS A 556 -50.14 -41.38 -4.52
N ILE A 557 -50.20 -40.05 -4.44
CA ILE A 557 -51.47 -39.30 -4.58
C ILE A 557 -51.95 -39.27 -6.04
N SER A 558 -51.04 -39.21 -7.02
CA SER A 558 -51.42 -39.28 -8.44
C SER A 558 -51.89 -40.66 -8.91
N LEU A 559 -51.55 -41.74 -8.20
CA LEU A 559 -51.99 -43.12 -8.54
C LEU A 559 -53.31 -43.53 -7.88
N MET A 560 -53.79 -42.83 -6.84
CA MET A 560 -55.11 -43.10 -6.22
C MET A 560 -56.28 -42.31 -6.82
N VAL A 561 -56.03 -41.31 -7.68
CA VAL A 561 -57.08 -40.48 -8.30
C VAL A 561 -57.50 -40.99 -9.70
N GLN A 562 -56.79 -41.98 -10.26
CA GLN A 562 -57.05 -42.52 -11.60
C GLN A 562 -57.63 -43.95 -11.57
N GLY A 563 -58.60 -44.22 -10.68
CA GLY A 563 -59.10 -45.58 -10.48
C GLY A 563 -60.50 -45.67 -9.86
N SER A 564 -61.48 -44.93 -10.37
CA SER A 564 -62.91 -45.25 -10.18
C SER A 564 -63.78 -44.48 -11.18
N HIS A 565 -63.79 -44.93 -12.43
CA HIS A 565 -64.90 -44.73 -13.36
C HIS A 565 -64.94 -45.99 -14.22
N ASP A 566 -65.80 -46.94 -13.84
CA ASP A 566 -66.65 -47.73 -14.73
C ASP A 566 -67.51 -48.71 -13.91
N SER A 567 -68.77 -48.82 -14.35
CA SER A 567 -69.94 -49.55 -13.82
C SER A 567 -70.67 -48.99 -12.59
#